data_AF-A0A7S2PAJ0-F1
#
_entry.id   AF-A0A7S2PAJ0-F1
#
_cell.length_a   1.000
_cell.length_b   1.000
_cell.length_c   1.000
_cell.angle_alpha   90.00
_cell.angle_beta   90.00
_cell.angle_gamma   90.00
#
_symmetry.space_group_name_H-M   'P 1'
#
loop_
_entity.id
_entity.type
_entity.pdbx_description
1 polymer ?
#
loop_
_entity_poly.entity_id
_entity_poly.type
_entity_poly.pdbx_seq_one_letter_code
_entity_poly.pdbx_strand_id
1 'polypeptide(L)'
;RLFEWLPSYYSQMHQSVELQGDWDIVQDKLPTFSHWLRLNEQDTDPVRVSLTRRWGRDVSRGKLHPIESEISRIRPYFPNIVIHNMHDGDLEESFYCDILNATNTCDHRRSSTRKRNPTRNHDYAILALAAHHRGALKVQSANISRTDVESSLMEHHKKVDANETFPVTCISPSEEKELLDRSILFEKRILGNSAWYQSEHGETEHRAKFQSYVKKSKFCNVDVERVLSDSSWQQYFNTTVFSPRRRVKALHTVPRPQGPTTMNAR
;
A
#
# COMPACT_ATOMS: atom_id res chain seq x y z
N ARG A 1 -13.77 -3.03 -4.33
CA ARG A 1 -14.26 -2.54 -3.03
C ARG A 1 -13.41 -1.41 -2.44
N LEU A 2 -14.04 -0.35 -1.91
CA LEU A 2 -13.37 0.87 -1.44
C LEU A 2 -12.35 0.58 -0.33
N PHE A 3 -12.77 -0.14 0.71
CA PHE A 3 -11.93 -0.41 1.87
C PHE A 3 -10.71 -1.28 1.57
N GLU A 4 -10.69 -2.00 0.45
CA GLU A 4 -9.57 -2.89 0.09
C GLU A 4 -8.39 -2.11 -0.46
N TRP A 5 -8.65 -1.04 -1.21
CA TRP A 5 -7.61 -0.24 -1.84
C TRP A 5 -7.09 0.88 -0.93
N LEU A 6 -7.95 1.43 -0.05
CA LEU A 6 -7.59 2.58 0.79
C LEU A 6 -6.34 2.36 1.64
N PRO A 7 -6.15 1.25 2.38
CA PRO A 7 -4.92 1.02 3.14
C PRO A 7 -3.67 0.98 2.25
N SER A 8 -3.76 0.32 1.09
CA SER A 8 -2.64 0.26 0.13
C SER A 8 -2.31 1.63 -0.43
N TYR A 9 -3.33 2.41 -0.78
CA TYR A 9 -3.16 3.77 -1.30
C TYR A 9 -2.58 4.71 -0.24
N TYR A 10 -3.08 4.63 0.99
CA TYR A 10 -2.50 5.33 2.14
C TYR A 10 -1.02 4.97 2.31
N SER A 11 -0.67 3.68 2.29
CA SER A 11 0.74 3.24 2.36
C SER A 11 1.60 3.72 1.19
N GLN A 12 1.08 3.72 -0.04
CA GLN A 12 1.80 4.24 -1.21
C GLN A 12 1.98 5.75 -1.14
N MET A 13 1.01 6.48 -0.62
CA MET A 13 1.12 7.92 -0.39
C MET A 13 2.20 8.23 0.62
N HIS A 14 2.24 7.48 1.73
CA HIS A 14 3.35 7.55 2.67
C HIS A 14 4.66 7.30 1.92
N GLN A 15 4.83 6.18 1.22
CA GLN A 15 6.04 5.90 0.43
C GLN A 15 6.43 6.99 -0.57
N SER A 16 5.47 7.63 -1.23
CA SER A 16 5.78 8.68 -2.22
C SER A 16 6.39 9.92 -1.57
N VAL A 17 5.94 10.25 -0.36
CA VAL A 17 6.55 11.29 0.48
C VAL A 17 7.94 10.83 0.95
N GLU A 18 8.16 9.53 1.11
CA GLU A 18 9.45 8.93 1.52
C GLU A 18 10.51 8.91 0.39
N LEU A 19 10.09 8.75 -0.88
CA LEU A 19 11.01 8.64 -2.02
C LEU A 19 11.65 9.95 -2.44
N GLN A 20 11.19 11.10 -1.92
CA GLN A 20 11.82 12.39 -2.19
C GLN A 20 13.16 12.56 -1.45
N GLY A 21 13.56 11.58 -0.62
CA GLY A 21 14.94 11.39 -0.17
C GLY A 21 15.48 12.43 0.81
N ASP A 22 14.69 13.45 1.09
CA ASP A 22 15.04 14.52 2.00
C ASP A 22 14.17 14.39 3.24
N TRP A 23 14.78 13.93 4.33
CA TRP A 23 14.11 13.84 5.63
C TRP A 23 13.53 15.21 6.05
N ASP A 24 14.09 16.31 5.52
CA ASP A 24 13.71 17.69 5.83
C ASP A 24 12.51 18.20 5.03
N ILE A 25 12.09 17.55 3.94
CA ILE A 25 10.93 17.97 3.13
C ILE A 25 9.61 17.57 3.80
N VAL A 26 9.62 16.57 4.70
CA VAL A 26 8.44 16.09 5.42
C VAL A 26 8.33 16.79 6.77
N GLN A 27 8.26 18.13 6.79
CA GLN A 27 8.20 18.88 8.05
C GLN A 27 6.95 18.56 8.90
N ASP A 28 5.88 18.04 8.29
CA ASP A 28 4.67 17.67 9.00
C ASP A 28 4.61 16.17 9.34
N LYS A 29 4.19 15.88 10.58
CA LYS A 29 3.88 14.53 11.05
C LYS A 29 2.93 13.84 10.06
N LEU A 30 3.35 12.72 9.49
CA LEU A 30 2.49 11.94 8.60
C LEU A 30 1.17 11.61 9.33
N PRO A 31 0.01 11.89 8.72
CA PRO A 31 -1.28 11.67 9.38
C PRO A 31 -1.49 10.18 9.63
N THR A 32 -2.13 9.84 10.76
CA THR A 32 -2.68 8.50 10.95
C THR A 32 -3.75 8.23 9.89
N PHE A 33 -4.10 6.98 9.65
CA PHE A 33 -5.14 6.56 8.72
C PHE A 33 -6.48 7.22 9.06
N SER A 34 -6.86 7.30 10.35
CA SER A 34 -8.05 8.04 10.80
C SER A 34 -7.95 9.53 10.45
N HIS A 35 -6.82 10.18 10.73
CA HIS A 35 -6.65 11.59 10.42
C HIS A 35 -6.68 11.83 8.91
N TRP A 36 -5.98 11.01 8.14
CA TRP A 36 -5.98 11.03 6.68
C TRP A 36 -7.38 10.82 6.11
N LEU A 37 -8.13 9.84 6.63
CA LEU A 37 -9.51 9.58 6.20
C LEU A 37 -10.40 10.82 6.40
N ARG A 38 -10.32 11.46 7.58
CA ARG A 38 -11.05 12.71 7.87
C ARG A 38 -10.60 13.89 7.02
N LEU A 39 -9.30 14.04 6.76
CA LEU A 39 -8.79 15.10 5.88
C LEU A 39 -9.33 14.98 4.46
N ASN A 40 -9.46 13.75 3.95
CA ASN A 40 -10.07 13.51 2.64
C ASN A 40 -11.56 13.92 2.62
N GLU A 41 -12.27 13.74 3.73
CA GLU A 41 -13.68 14.12 3.84
C GLU A 41 -13.87 15.64 3.95
N GLN A 42 -12.98 16.33 4.64
CA GLN A 42 -13.13 17.74 5.00
C GLN A 42 -12.60 18.72 3.95
N ASP A 43 -11.77 18.29 3.00
CA ASP A 43 -11.36 19.07 1.81
C ASP A 43 -10.91 20.50 2.12
N THR A 44 -10.04 20.67 3.13
CA THR A 44 -9.52 21.99 3.50
C THR A 44 -8.25 22.37 2.75
N ASP A 45 -7.58 21.44 2.05
CA ASP A 45 -6.37 21.74 1.28
C ASP A 45 -6.25 20.94 -0.03
N PRO A 46 -6.56 21.54 -1.19
CA PRO A 46 -6.44 20.89 -2.50
C PRO A 46 -4.99 20.66 -2.94
N VAL A 47 -3.99 21.25 -2.28
CA VAL A 47 -2.57 21.09 -2.63
C VAL A 47 -2.01 19.79 -2.04
N ARG A 48 -2.56 19.30 -0.92
CA ARG A 48 -1.97 18.19 -0.16
C ARG A 48 -2.56 16.81 -0.46
N VAL A 49 -3.71 16.74 -1.14
CA VAL A 49 -4.37 15.45 -1.41
C VAL A 49 -4.23 15.05 -2.87
N SER A 50 -3.30 14.14 -3.14
CA SER A 50 -3.05 13.51 -4.45
C SER A 50 -4.29 12.91 -5.12
N LEU A 51 -5.29 12.47 -4.35
CA LEU A 51 -6.58 12.01 -4.87
C LEU A 51 -7.30 13.10 -5.67
N THR A 52 -7.27 14.35 -5.17
CA THR A 52 -7.93 15.48 -5.81
C THR A 52 -7.31 15.79 -7.17
N ARG A 53 -5.97 15.72 -7.26
CA ARG A 53 -5.26 15.97 -8.51
C ARG A 53 -5.57 14.94 -9.60
N ARG A 54 -5.76 13.67 -9.22
CA ARG A 54 -5.99 12.58 -10.17
C ARG A 54 -7.45 12.36 -10.52
N TRP A 55 -8.33 12.35 -9.52
CA TRP A 55 -9.72 11.90 -9.66
C TRP A 55 -10.76 12.98 -9.35
N GLY A 56 -10.30 14.19 -9.02
CA GLY A 56 -11.16 15.33 -8.74
C GLY A 56 -11.68 15.35 -7.31
N ARG A 57 -12.28 16.49 -6.97
CA ARG A 57 -12.71 16.83 -5.62
C ARG A 57 -13.79 15.89 -5.06
N ASP A 58 -14.70 15.42 -5.90
CA ASP A 58 -15.80 14.56 -5.46
C ASP A 58 -15.35 13.14 -5.10
N VAL A 59 -14.23 12.66 -5.67
CA VAL A 59 -13.63 11.40 -5.25
C VAL A 59 -12.93 11.56 -3.91
N SER A 60 -12.19 12.65 -3.71
CA SER A 60 -11.53 12.95 -2.43
C SER A 60 -12.55 13.04 -1.29
N ARG A 61 -13.69 13.72 -1.52
CA ARG A 61 -14.79 13.84 -0.55
C ARG A 61 -15.58 12.56 -0.30
N GLY A 62 -15.17 11.43 -0.90
CA GLY A 62 -15.92 10.18 -0.80
C GLY A 62 -17.32 10.25 -1.39
N LYS A 63 -17.60 11.19 -2.30
CA LYS A 63 -18.90 11.29 -3.00
C LYS A 63 -18.95 10.38 -4.22
N LEU A 64 -17.83 10.26 -4.94
CA LEU A 64 -17.67 9.41 -6.12
C LEU A 64 -16.62 8.32 -5.86
N HIS A 65 -16.88 7.12 -6.35
CA HIS A 65 -15.83 6.12 -6.46
C HIS A 65 -14.85 6.52 -7.57
N PRO A 66 -13.53 6.24 -7.46
CA PRO A 66 -12.57 6.56 -8.51
C PRO A 66 -12.97 6.05 -9.91
N ILE A 67 -13.54 4.84 -9.98
CA ILE A 67 -14.07 4.28 -11.24
C ILE A 67 -15.19 5.13 -11.85
N GLU A 68 -16.10 5.68 -11.03
CA GLU A 68 -17.19 6.53 -11.54
C GLU A 68 -16.64 7.83 -12.16
N SER A 69 -15.58 8.40 -11.55
CA SER A 69 -14.87 9.57 -12.10
C SER A 69 -14.20 9.24 -13.42
N GLU A 70 -13.50 8.10 -13.51
CA GLU A 70 -12.86 7.64 -14.75
C GLU A 70 -13.88 7.35 -15.86
N ILE A 71 -15.00 6.68 -15.54
CA ILE A 71 -16.09 6.44 -16.49
C ILE A 71 -16.61 7.76 -17.04
N SER A 72 -16.86 8.73 -16.17
CA SER A 72 -17.36 10.05 -16.58
C SER A 72 -16.37 10.77 -17.50
N ARG A 73 -15.07 10.63 -17.24
CA ARG A 73 -13.99 11.20 -18.05
C ARG A 73 -13.88 10.57 -19.45
N ILE A 74 -14.05 9.25 -19.56
CA ILE A 74 -13.81 8.53 -20.84
C ILE A 74 -15.08 8.33 -21.68
N ARG A 75 -16.28 8.40 -21.06
CA ARG A 75 -17.58 8.21 -21.74
C ARG A 75 -17.79 9.08 -22.99
N PRO A 76 -17.34 10.34 -23.05
CA PRO A 76 -17.45 11.13 -24.28
C PRO A 76 -16.72 10.53 -25.49
N TYR A 77 -15.69 9.70 -25.24
CA TYR A 77 -14.86 9.09 -26.29
C TYR A 77 -15.21 7.62 -26.54
N PHE A 78 -15.75 6.94 -25.53
CA PHE A 78 -16.09 5.52 -25.58
C PHE A 78 -17.52 5.33 -25.05
N PRO A 79 -18.54 5.19 -25.93
CA PRO A 79 -19.93 5.08 -25.50
C PRO A 79 -20.22 3.75 -24.78
N ASN A 80 -19.47 2.69 -25.13
CA ASN A 80 -19.65 1.34 -24.60
C ASN A 80 -18.52 1.02 -23.61
N ILE A 81 -18.72 1.38 -22.35
CA ILE A 81 -17.77 1.06 -21.28
C ILE A 81 -18.27 -0.18 -20.55
N VAL A 82 -17.45 -1.23 -20.57
CA VAL A 82 -17.69 -2.44 -19.77
C VAL A 82 -16.83 -2.37 -18.51
N ILE A 83 -17.45 -2.54 -17.35
CA ILE A 83 -16.76 -2.60 -16.06
C ILE A 83 -16.51 -4.07 -15.74
N HIS A 84 -15.25 -4.46 -15.71
CA HIS A 84 -14.86 -5.80 -15.32
C HIS A 84 -14.72 -5.88 -13.78
N ASN A 85 -15.38 -6.86 -13.16
CA ASN A 85 -15.29 -7.07 -11.73
C ASN A 85 -14.00 -7.82 -11.39
N MET A 86 -13.03 -7.12 -10.79
CA MET A 86 -11.75 -7.73 -10.39
C MET A 86 -11.87 -8.79 -9.28
N HIS A 87 -13.06 -8.96 -8.68
CA HIS A 87 -13.34 -10.01 -7.72
C HIS A 87 -13.90 -11.28 -8.38
N ASP A 88 -14.17 -11.24 -9.69
CA ASP A 88 -14.62 -12.37 -10.49
C ASP A 88 -13.41 -13.07 -11.13
N GLY A 89 -12.61 -13.71 -10.29
CA GLY A 89 -11.45 -14.49 -10.72
C GLY A 89 -10.16 -13.68 -10.91
N ASP A 90 -9.39 -14.04 -11.92
CA ASP A 90 -8.02 -13.63 -12.12
C ASP A 90 -7.92 -12.47 -13.12
N LEU A 91 -7.75 -11.23 -12.63
CA LEU A 91 -7.80 -10.04 -13.48
C LEU A 91 -6.87 -10.08 -14.70
N GLU A 92 -5.66 -10.63 -14.56
CA GLU A 92 -4.72 -10.70 -15.69
C GLU A 92 -5.14 -11.77 -16.68
N GLU A 93 -5.56 -12.94 -16.19
CA GLU A 93 -6.12 -13.98 -17.05
C GLU A 93 -7.37 -13.48 -17.76
N SER A 94 -8.36 -12.92 -17.06
CA SER A 94 -9.57 -12.39 -17.67
C SER A 94 -9.27 -11.29 -18.69
N PHE A 95 -8.28 -10.43 -18.42
CA PHE A 95 -7.86 -9.43 -19.37
C PHE A 95 -7.29 -10.04 -20.66
N TYR A 96 -6.39 -11.01 -20.57
CA TYR A 96 -5.79 -11.62 -21.76
C TYR A 96 -6.73 -12.59 -22.47
N CYS A 97 -7.48 -13.39 -21.72
CA CYS A 97 -8.32 -14.46 -22.24
C CYS A 97 -9.69 -13.95 -22.70
N ASP A 98 -10.37 -13.14 -21.88
CA ASP A 98 -11.76 -12.76 -22.14
C ASP A 98 -11.87 -11.41 -22.86
N ILE A 99 -11.03 -10.44 -22.48
CA ILE A 99 -11.09 -9.07 -23.03
C ILE A 99 -10.30 -8.94 -24.33
N LEU A 100 -9.04 -9.40 -24.34
CA LEU A 100 -8.17 -9.30 -25.53
C LEU A 100 -8.23 -10.52 -26.45
N ASN A 101 -8.75 -11.66 -25.97
CA ASN A 101 -8.72 -12.94 -26.68
C ASN A 101 -7.31 -13.30 -27.21
N ALA A 102 -6.28 -13.04 -26.41
CA ALA A 102 -4.88 -13.27 -26.75
C ALA A 102 -4.46 -14.70 -26.39
N THR A 103 -4.79 -15.68 -27.24
CA THR A 103 -4.63 -17.13 -26.97
C THR A 103 -3.25 -17.51 -26.43
N ASN A 104 -2.17 -17.13 -27.12
CA ASN A 104 -0.81 -17.49 -26.69
C ASN A 104 -0.45 -16.92 -25.31
N THR A 105 -0.84 -15.67 -25.04
CA THR A 105 -0.60 -15.02 -23.75
C THR A 105 -1.48 -15.63 -22.66
N CYS A 106 -2.72 -15.98 -22.98
CA CYS A 106 -3.65 -16.67 -22.09
C CYS A 106 -3.10 -18.06 -21.68
N ASP A 107 -2.61 -18.86 -22.62
CA ASP A 107 -2.04 -20.18 -22.35
C ASP A 107 -0.76 -20.08 -21.51
N HIS A 108 0.10 -19.12 -21.84
CA HIS A 108 1.27 -18.82 -21.01
C HIS A 108 0.84 -18.39 -19.59
N ARG A 109 -0.20 -17.55 -19.48
CA ARG A 109 -0.67 -17.06 -18.19
C ARG A 109 -1.19 -18.18 -17.31
N ARG A 110 -1.97 -19.11 -17.87
CA ARG A 110 -2.53 -20.29 -17.21
C ARG A 110 -1.47 -21.30 -16.77
N SER A 111 -0.39 -21.45 -17.55
CA SER A 111 0.70 -22.37 -17.24
C SER A 111 1.77 -21.79 -16.31
N SER A 112 1.85 -20.45 -16.19
CA SER A 112 2.84 -19.77 -15.35
C SER A 112 2.47 -19.74 -13.86
N THR A 113 3.47 -19.90 -12.98
CA THR A 113 3.29 -19.65 -11.55
C THR A 113 3.41 -18.17 -11.24
N ARG A 114 2.42 -17.66 -10.49
CA ARG A 114 2.40 -16.26 -10.04
C ARG A 114 3.48 -16.00 -9.01
N LYS A 115 4.44 -15.14 -9.34
CA LYS A 115 5.27 -14.49 -8.32
C LYS A 115 4.40 -13.50 -7.57
N ARG A 116 4.09 -13.80 -6.31
CA ARG A 116 3.40 -12.84 -5.43
C ARG A 116 4.39 -11.75 -5.06
N ASN A 117 3.99 -10.49 -5.22
CA ASN A 117 4.73 -9.38 -4.63
C ASN A 117 4.61 -9.50 -3.11
N PRO A 118 5.74 -9.60 -2.39
CA PRO A 118 5.68 -9.70 -0.95
C PRO A 118 5.07 -8.43 -0.38
N THR A 119 4.08 -8.57 0.49
CA THR A 119 3.58 -7.46 1.29
C THR A 119 4.71 -6.96 2.18
N ARG A 120 4.94 -5.65 2.19
CA ARG A 120 5.87 -5.00 3.13
C ARG A 120 5.10 -4.46 4.33
N ASN A 121 5.67 -4.64 5.52
CA ASN A 121 5.19 -3.92 6.70
C ASN A 121 5.80 -2.51 6.69
N HIS A 122 4.94 -1.49 6.75
CA HIS A 122 5.35 -0.08 6.76
C HIS A 122 5.49 0.51 8.17
N ASP A 123 5.15 -0.24 9.22
CA ASP A 123 5.21 0.25 10.60
C ASP A 123 6.65 0.64 11.00
N TYR A 124 7.64 -0.16 10.62
CA TYR A 124 9.06 0.15 10.87
C TYR A 124 9.50 1.41 10.12
N ALA A 125 8.95 1.62 8.94
CA ALA A 125 9.22 2.79 8.11
C ALA A 125 8.68 4.05 8.80
N ILE A 126 7.42 4.00 9.25
CA ILE A 126 6.76 5.07 10.02
C ILE A 126 7.50 5.35 11.33
N LEU A 127 7.92 4.30 12.05
CA LEU A 127 8.68 4.42 13.29
C LEU A 127 10.06 5.05 13.08
N ALA A 128 10.78 4.64 12.03
CA ALA A 128 12.07 5.22 11.68
C ALA A 128 11.96 6.73 11.43
N LEU A 129 10.92 7.15 10.70
CA LEU A 129 10.66 8.57 10.42
C LEU A 129 10.34 9.37 11.68
N ALA A 130 9.46 8.86 12.53
CA ALA A 130 9.14 9.55 13.78
C ALA A 130 10.34 9.63 14.71
N ALA A 131 11.16 8.57 14.80
CA ALA A 131 12.39 8.57 15.58
C ALA A 131 13.39 9.60 15.05
N HIS A 132 13.51 9.72 13.72
CA HIS A 132 14.37 10.71 13.08
C HIS A 132 13.92 12.14 13.43
N HIS A 133 12.63 12.46 13.27
CA HIS A 133 12.08 13.80 13.54
C HIS A 133 12.23 14.22 15.00
N ARG A 134 12.33 13.27 15.94
CA ARG A 134 12.59 13.55 17.36
C ARG A 134 14.06 13.66 17.72
N GLY A 135 14.97 13.48 16.76
CA GLY A 135 16.39 13.39 17.04
C GLY A 135 16.77 12.14 17.87
N ALA A 136 15.93 11.11 17.89
CA ALA A 136 16.21 9.88 18.63
C ALA A 136 17.24 8.98 17.91
N LEU A 137 17.42 9.18 16.60
CA LEU A 137 18.40 8.41 15.82
C LEU A 137 19.81 9.00 15.96
N LYS A 138 20.71 8.24 16.59
CA LYS A 138 22.15 8.54 16.61
C LYS A 138 22.79 8.08 15.30
N VAL A 139 22.85 8.96 14.32
CA VAL A 139 23.38 8.69 12.99
C VAL A 139 24.86 9.07 12.91
N GLN A 140 25.74 8.12 12.59
CA GLN A 140 27.19 8.38 12.47
C GLN A 140 27.60 8.90 11.09
N SER A 141 26.75 8.72 10.07
CA SER A 141 27.04 9.09 8.69
C SER A 141 25.79 9.65 8.02
N ALA A 142 25.93 10.77 7.31
CA ALA A 142 24.86 11.36 6.52
C ALA A 142 24.26 10.40 5.45
N ASN A 143 24.94 9.30 5.15
CA ASN A 143 24.55 8.35 4.11
C ASN A 143 23.81 7.10 4.63
N ILE A 144 23.26 7.13 5.85
CA ILE A 144 22.49 5.98 6.31
C ILE A 144 21.21 5.82 5.49
N SER A 145 21.00 4.62 4.95
CA SER A 145 19.75 4.34 4.26
C SER A 145 18.64 4.07 5.27
N ARG A 146 17.43 4.54 4.97
CA ARG A 146 16.24 4.22 5.75
C ARG A 146 16.03 2.72 5.92
N THR A 147 16.31 1.94 4.88
CA THR A 147 16.22 0.47 4.92
C THR A 147 17.15 -0.14 5.96
N ASP A 148 18.33 0.46 6.21
CA ASP A 148 19.23 0.00 7.27
C ASP A 148 18.62 0.26 8.66
N VAL A 149 18.01 1.44 8.86
CA VAL A 149 17.28 1.77 10.09
C VAL A 149 16.11 0.82 10.31
N GLU A 150 15.24 0.65 9.31
CA GLU A 150 14.09 -0.27 9.36
C GLU A 150 14.51 -1.71 9.70
N SER A 151 15.58 -2.20 9.07
CA SER A 151 16.10 -3.54 9.35
C SER A 151 16.57 -3.67 10.80
N SER A 152 17.24 -2.64 11.32
CA SER A 152 17.71 -2.60 12.70
C SER A 152 16.52 -2.53 13.70
N LEU A 153 15.49 -1.74 13.39
CA LEU A 153 14.26 -1.66 14.20
C LEU A 153 13.53 -3.00 14.25
N MET A 154 13.41 -3.69 13.11
CA MET A 154 12.81 -5.01 13.01
C MET A 154 13.59 -6.05 13.83
N GLU A 155 14.93 -6.02 13.77
CA GLU A 155 15.78 -6.92 14.56
C GLU A 155 15.65 -6.65 16.07
N HIS A 156 15.51 -5.39 16.48
CA HIS A 156 15.23 -5.06 17.87
C HIS A 156 13.84 -5.54 18.29
N HIS A 157 12.81 -5.28 17.49
CA HIS A 157 11.43 -5.66 17.79
C HIS A 157 11.31 -7.16 18.05
N LYS A 158 11.91 -7.99 17.18
CA LYS A 158 11.97 -9.45 17.33
C LYS A 158 12.58 -9.94 18.65
N LYS A 159 13.47 -9.15 19.27
CA LYS A 159 14.12 -9.50 20.53
C LYS A 159 13.24 -9.16 21.74
N VAL A 160 12.44 -8.11 21.64
CA VAL A 160 11.62 -7.58 22.74
C VAL A 160 10.20 -8.13 22.72
N ASP A 161 9.68 -8.43 21.53
CA ASP A 161 8.40 -9.08 21.32
C ASP A 161 8.52 -10.09 20.15
N ALA A 162 8.46 -11.37 20.48
CA ALA A 162 8.53 -12.46 19.51
C ALA A 162 7.35 -12.45 18.52
N ASN A 163 6.22 -11.83 18.89
CA ASN A 163 5.06 -11.70 18.02
C ASN A 163 5.13 -10.45 17.12
N GLU A 164 6.14 -9.60 17.29
CA GLU A 164 6.36 -8.35 16.55
C GLU A 164 5.10 -7.46 16.51
N THR A 165 4.38 -7.37 17.64
CA THR A 165 3.15 -6.59 17.75
C THR A 165 3.43 -5.17 18.20
N PHE A 166 3.09 -4.21 17.35
CA PHE A 166 3.10 -2.81 17.73
C PHE A 166 1.81 -2.42 18.48
N PRO A 167 1.89 -1.51 19.46
CA PRO A 167 0.69 -0.78 19.86
C PRO A 167 0.18 0.00 18.65
N VAL A 168 -1.14 -0.02 18.43
CA VAL A 168 -1.76 0.63 17.27
C VAL A 168 -2.88 1.58 17.67
N THR A 169 -3.06 2.63 16.88
CA THR A 169 -4.25 3.48 16.87
C THR A 169 -5.07 3.15 15.64
N CYS A 170 -6.31 2.73 15.84
CA CYS A 170 -7.26 2.39 14.78
C CYS A 170 -8.30 3.50 14.57
N ILE A 171 -9.02 3.44 13.46
CA ILE A 171 -10.23 4.25 13.26
C ILE A 171 -11.30 3.92 14.30
N SER A 172 -12.17 4.87 14.60
CA SER A 172 -13.26 4.69 15.56
C SER A 172 -14.38 3.80 14.99
N PRO A 173 -15.23 3.19 15.83
CA PRO A 173 -16.37 2.40 15.34
C PRO A 173 -17.33 3.18 14.42
N SER A 174 -17.46 4.50 14.63
CA SER A 174 -18.27 5.35 13.74
C SER A 174 -17.60 5.51 12.38
N GLU A 175 -16.27 5.71 12.35
CA GLU A 175 -15.47 5.77 11.11
C GLU A 175 -15.49 4.41 10.38
N GLU A 176 -15.42 3.29 11.10
CA GLU A 176 -15.55 1.94 10.50
C GLU A 176 -16.90 1.76 9.82
N LYS A 177 -17.99 2.13 10.51
CA LYS A 177 -19.34 2.03 9.98
C LYS A 177 -19.50 2.90 8.73
N GLU A 178 -19.03 4.15 8.80
CA GLU A 178 -19.11 5.07 7.67
C GLU A 178 -18.31 4.57 6.47
N LEU A 179 -17.10 4.06 6.69
CA LEU A 179 -16.26 3.50 5.64
C LEU A 179 -16.92 2.28 4.97
N LEU A 180 -17.53 1.38 5.77
CA LEU A 180 -18.26 0.23 5.26
C LEU A 180 -19.48 0.65 4.44
N ASP A 181 -20.32 1.54 4.99
CA ASP A 181 -21.53 2.00 4.32
C ASP A 181 -21.21 2.70 3.00
N ARG A 182 -20.15 3.53 2.97
CA ARG A 182 -19.66 4.18 1.76
C ARG A 182 -19.13 3.17 0.75
N SER A 183 -18.38 2.17 1.20
CA SER A 183 -17.88 1.10 0.32
C SER A 183 -19.02 0.30 -0.33
N ILE A 184 -20.04 -0.05 0.45
CA ILE A 184 -21.24 -0.75 -0.05
C ILE A 184 -22.01 0.13 -1.04
N LEU A 185 -22.21 1.40 -0.71
CA LEU A 185 -22.88 2.35 -1.60
C LEU A 185 -22.17 2.43 -2.96
N PHE A 186 -20.84 2.50 -2.97
CA PHE A 186 -20.06 2.54 -4.20
C PHE A 186 -20.22 1.27 -5.04
N GLU A 187 -20.14 0.09 -4.42
CA GLU A 187 -20.38 -1.18 -5.13
C GLU A 187 -21.81 -1.25 -5.67
N LYS A 188 -22.83 -0.79 -4.92
CA LYS A 188 -24.21 -0.70 -5.40
C LYS A 188 -24.36 0.21 -6.61
N ARG A 189 -23.70 1.36 -6.63
CA ARG A 189 -23.79 2.27 -7.79
C ARG A 189 -23.12 1.71 -9.04
N ILE A 190 -22.01 1.00 -8.86
CA ILE A 190 -21.22 0.46 -9.98
C ILE A 190 -21.80 -0.87 -10.49
N LEU A 191 -22.20 -1.76 -9.58
CA LEU A 191 -22.54 -3.16 -9.86
C LEU A 191 -23.94 -3.56 -9.36
N GLY A 192 -24.76 -2.66 -8.81
CA GLY A 192 -26.00 -3.02 -8.09
C GLY A 192 -27.04 -3.75 -8.93
N ASN A 193 -27.03 -3.57 -10.25
CA ASN A 193 -27.91 -4.29 -11.17
C ASN A 193 -27.30 -5.59 -11.70
N SER A 194 -26.08 -5.95 -11.30
CA SER A 194 -25.42 -7.20 -11.71
C SER A 194 -25.91 -8.39 -10.89
N ALA A 195 -26.05 -9.54 -11.54
CA ALA A 195 -26.37 -10.80 -10.87
C ALA A 195 -25.31 -11.17 -9.82
N TRP A 196 -24.04 -10.79 -10.04
CA TRP A 196 -22.96 -11.00 -9.09
C TRP A 196 -23.20 -10.25 -7.76
N TYR A 197 -23.58 -8.97 -7.81
CA TYR A 197 -23.83 -8.19 -6.60
C TYR A 197 -25.05 -8.71 -5.81
N GLN A 198 -26.00 -9.35 -6.49
CA GLN A 198 -27.16 -9.98 -5.87
C GLN A 198 -26.88 -11.38 -5.31
N SER A 199 -25.73 -11.98 -5.66
CA SER A 199 -25.28 -13.26 -5.11
C SER A 199 -24.64 -13.12 -3.72
N GLU A 200 -24.29 -14.24 -3.08
CA GLU A 200 -23.57 -14.24 -1.80
C GLU A 200 -22.20 -13.54 -1.87
N HIS A 201 -21.60 -13.47 -3.06
CA HIS A 201 -20.34 -12.76 -3.34
C HIS A 201 -20.48 -11.24 -3.38
N GLY A 202 -21.72 -10.72 -3.40
CA GLY A 202 -22.03 -9.30 -3.40
C GLY A 202 -21.86 -8.67 -2.02
N GLU A 203 -22.98 -8.24 -1.41
CA GLU A 203 -22.94 -7.48 -0.15
C GLU A 203 -22.51 -8.33 1.07
N THR A 204 -22.94 -9.59 1.14
CA THR A 204 -22.63 -10.47 2.28
C THR A 204 -21.12 -10.70 2.41
N GLU A 205 -20.46 -11.11 1.32
CA GLU A 205 -19.02 -11.27 1.30
C GLU A 205 -18.28 -9.94 1.49
N HIS A 206 -18.81 -8.83 0.95
CA HIS A 206 -18.26 -7.49 1.18
C HIS A 206 -18.17 -7.17 2.68
N ARG A 207 -19.27 -7.37 3.43
CA ARG A 207 -19.31 -7.14 4.87
C ARG A 207 -18.36 -8.07 5.61
N ALA A 208 -18.36 -9.37 5.28
CA ALA A 208 -17.48 -10.35 5.91
C ALA A 208 -16.00 -10.00 5.70
N LYS A 209 -15.63 -9.59 4.48
CA LYS A 209 -14.25 -9.21 4.15
C LYS A 209 -13.84 -7.89 4.81
N PHE A 210 -14.75 -6.92 4.92
CA PHE A 210 -14.51 -5.71 5.72
C PHE A 210 -14.18 -6.05 7.18
N GLN A 211 -14.97 -6.93 7.80
CA GLN A 211 -14.72 -7.38 9.17
C GLN A 211 -13.38 -8.12 9.31
N SER A 212 -12.95 -8.85 8.29
CA SER A 212 -11.60 -9.42 8.25
C SER A 212 -10.50 -8.35 8.26
N TYR A 213 -10.71 -7.23 7.57
CA TYR A 213 -9.75 -6.11 7.55
C TYR A 213 -9.65 -5.41 8.90
N VAL A 214 -10.78 -5.18 9.57
CA VAL A 214 -10.84 -4.64 10.94
C VAL A 214 -10.06 -5.56 11.90
N LYS A 215 -10.36 -6.88 11.90
CA LYS A 215 -9.68 -7.87 12.75
C LYS A 215 -8.18 -7.98 12.48
N LYS A 216 -7.74 -7.69 11.27
CA LYS A 216 -6.33 -7.68 10.85
C LYS A 216 -5.67 -6.29 11.02
N SER A 217 -6.34 -5.36 11.70
CA SER A 217 -5.85 -4.01 11.98
C SER A 217 -5.43 -3.26 10.71
N LYS A 218 -6.10 -3.49 9.58
CA LYS A 218 -5.75 -2.86 8.29
C LYS A 218 -6.05 -1.36 8.23
N PHE A 219 -6.84 -0.86 9.17
CA PHE A 219 -7.20 0.56 9.31
C PHE A 219 -6.52 1.20 10.51
N CYS A 220 -5.41 0.62 10.96
CA CYS A 220 -4.66 1.08 12.12
C CYS A 220 -3.26 1.50 11.72
N ASN A 221 -2.65 2.34 12.55
CA ASN A 221 -1.25 2.70 12.47
C ASN A 221 -0.55 2.37 13.77
N VAL A 222 0.75 2.08 13.68
CA VAL A 222 1.61 2.06 14.86
C VAL A 222 1.47 3.36 15.65
N ASP A 223 1.22 3.22 16.96
CA ASP A 223 1.22 4.32 17.92
C ASP A 223 2.67 4.66 18.26
N VAL A 224 3.24 5.51 17.41
CA VAL A 224 4.67 5.87 17.49
C VAL A 224 5.01 6.61 18.77
N GLU A 225 4.05 7.35 19.35
CA GLU A 225 4.24 8.03 20.63
C GLU A 225 4.47 7.02 21.74
N ARG A 226 3.61 5.98 21.77
CA ARG A 226 3.71 4.90 22.75
C ARG A 226 4.97 4.06 22.55
N VAL A 227 5.33 3.72 21.31
CA VAL A 227 6.56 2.98 21.02
C VAL A 227 7.79 3.76 21.45
N LEU A 228 7.89 5.06 21.11
CA LEU A 228 9.06 5.88 21.44
C LEU A 228 9.15 6.27 22.92
N SER A 229 8.06 6.11 23.67
CA SER A 229 8.03 6.32 25.13
C SER A 229 8.29 5.04 25.93
N ASP A 230 8.30 3.88 25.26
CA ASP A 230 8.61 2.61 25.89
C ASP A 230 10.09 2.53 26.27
N SER A 231 10.38 2.06 27.48
CA SER A 231 11.75 2.05 28.04
C SER A 231 12.71 1.18 27.25
N SER A 232 12.24 0.07 26.66
CA SER A 232 13.06 -0.83 25.84
C SER A 232 13.50 -0.12 24.56
N TRP A 233 12.56 0.55 23.89
CA TRP A 233 12.85 1.32 22.68
C TRP A 233 13.75 2.53 22.99
N GLN A 234 13.50 3.26 24.07
CA GLN A 234 14.37 4.37 24.49
C GLN A 234 15.80 3.91 24.76
N GLN A 235 15.97 2.80 25.47
CA GLN A 235 17.29 2.21 25.71
C GLN A 235 17.96 1.82 24.39
N TYR A 236 17.22 1.22 23.47
CA TYR A 236 17.72 0.84 22.15
C TYR A 236 18.18 2.06 21.33
N PHE A 237 17.37 3.12 21.22
CA PHE A 237 17.76 4.34 20.51
C PHE A 237 18.94 5.07 21.17
N ASN A 238 19.05 5.01 22.50
CA ASN A 238 20.15 5.63 23.23
C ASN A 238 21.49 4.89 23.05
N THR A 239 21.46 3.57 22.85
CA THR A 239 22.67 2.74 22.77
C THR A 239 23.07 2.41 21.33
N THR A 240 22.12 2.45 20.40
CA THR A 240 22.36 2.08 19.00
C THR A 240 22.88 3.27 18.21
N VAL A 241 24.08 3.10 17.65
CA VAL A 241 24.60 4.01 16.62
C VAL A 241 24.28 3.42 15.27
N PHE A 242 23.45 4.12 14.51
CA PHE A 242 23.05 3.66 13.19
C PHE A 242 24.13 4.01 12.17
N SER A 243 24.61 3.00 11.44
CA SER A 243 25.63 3.13 10.40
C SER A 243 25.20 2.39 9.13
N PRO A 244 25.65 2.82 7.94
CA PRO A 244 25.36 2.11 6.70
C PRO A 244 25.85 0.67 6.80
N ARG A 245 24.99 -0.31 6.49
CA ARG A 245 25.47 -1.68 6.35
C ARG A 245 26.52 -1.67 5.24
N ARG A 246 27.74 -2.11 5.53
CA ARG A 246 28.72 -2.40 4.48
C ARG A 246 28.07 -3.43 3.57
N ARG A 247 27.55 -2.99 2.42
CA ARG A 247 27.19 -3.89 1.34
C ARG A 247 28.49 -4.57 0.95
N VAL A 248 28.72 -5.76 1.48
CA VAL A 248 29.70 -6.67 0.90
C VAL A 248 29.17 -6.86 -0.51
N LYS A 249 29.77 -6.18 -1.49
CA LYS A 249 29.54 -6.49 -2.89
C LYS A 249 29.96 -7.94 -3.00
N ALA A 250 28.99 -8.85 -2.95
CA ALA A 250 29.22 -10.19 -3.44
C ALA A 250 29.66 -9.98 -4.89
N LEU A 251 30.96 -10.14 -5.16
CA LEU A 251 31.46 -10.29 -6.51
C LEU A 251 30.83 -11.56 -7.05
N HIS A 252 29.61 -11.46 -7.55
CA HIS A 252 29.09 -12.40 -8.52
C HIS A 252 29.81 -12.09 -9.82
N THR A 253 31.03 -12.61 -9.95
CA THR A 253 31.61 -12.91 -11.24
C THR A 253 30.73 -13.96 -11.90
N VAL A 254 29.66 -13.52 -12.57
CA VAL A 254 28.91 -14.36 -13.49
C VAL A 254 29.87 -14.70 -14.63
N PRO A 255 30.21 -15.98 -14.86
CA PRO A 255 31.03 -16.36 -15.99
C PRO A 255 30.32 -15.91 -17.27
N ARG A 256 30.99 -15.08 -18.05
CA ARG A 256 30.51 -14.66 -19.37
C ARG A 256 30.34 -15.93 -20.21
N PRO A 257 29.15 -16.22 -20.77
CA PRO A 257 29.01 -17.35 -21.68
C PRO A 257 29.96 -17.13 -22.86
N GLN A 258 30.85 -18.07 -23.10
CA GLN A 258 31.65 -18.07 -24.32
C GLN A 258 30.67 -18.28 -25.48
N GLY A 259 30.59 -17.29 -26.36
CA GLY A 259 29.72 -17.33 -27.54
C GLY A 259 30.10 -18.50 -28.47
N PRO A 260 29.18 -18.93 -29.34
CA PRO A 260 29.35 -20.10 -30.18
C PRO A 260 30.50 -19.90 -31.18
N THR A 261 31.44 -20.85 -31.17
CA THR A 261 32.49 -21.00 -32.17
C THR A 261 31.84 -21.21 -33.53
N THR A 262 32.15 -20.32 -34.48
CA THR A 262 31.74 -20.43 -35.88
C THR A 262 32.26 -21.74 -36.48
N MET A 263 31.35 -22.63 -36.88
CA MET A 263 31.66 -23.73 -37.80
C MET A 263 31.86 -23.15 -39.20
N ASN A 264 33.08 -23.30 -39.74
CA ASN A 264 33.35 -23.09 -41.15
C ASN A 264 32.70 -24.23 -41.95
N ALA A 265 31.78 -23.88 -42.84
CA ALA A 265 31.33 -24.77 -43.89
C ALA A 265 32.42 -24.90 -44.96
N ARG A 266 32.72 -26.14 -45.35
CA ARG A 266 33.31 -26.52 -46.63
C ARG A 266 32.35 -27.47 -47.32
#